data_AF-A0A228QMV4-F1
#
_entry.id   AF-A0A228QMV4-F1
#
_cell.length_a   1.000
_cell.length_b   1.000
_cell.length_c   1.000
_cell.angle_alpha   90.00
_cell.angle_beta   90.00
_cell.angle_gamma   90.00
#
_symmetry.space_group_name_H-M   'P 1'
#
loop_
_entity.id
_entity.type
_entity.pdbx_description
1 polymer ?
#
loop_
_entity_poly.entity_id
_entity_poly.type
_entity_poly.pdbx_seq_one_letter_code
_entity_poly.pdbx_strand_id
1 'polypeptide(L)'
;MWMRHVVKKNERALLMNEGDFVKVLEPGVFKAFDPLKRLSVQTARLDAPLADAALADYLRHDAPDVLAQHFVAMDLADDEAGLRYEDDVLVEILAPGTRRLYWRGLTAHRLERVDLAQDSMLPAALVKRIAQPALRARGVAGLTGVLLAQVPAYHVGVLKIDGKIERLLDAGVEAFWRFNRDVAVELVDLRLQAIEVGGQEILTRDKVALRLNLSATWCYADVLHAFGQLQKPVEHLYRELQFALRSAVGTRSLDELLEDKQSIDDVVIAQVRARLGHSGVDVRSVGVKDIVLPGDMKTILAQVVEAEKSAQANVIRRREETAATRSLLNTAKVMEENPTALRLKELETLERVAERIDRISVFGGLYQVLNGLVSIKGAQ
;
A
#
# COMPACT_ATOMS: atom_id res chain seq x y z
N MET A 1 28.81 51.08 46.37
CA MET A 1 27.50 51.17 45.68
C MET A 1 26.65 50.03 46.23
N TRP A 2 25.37 50.22 46.54
CA TRP A 2 24.54 49.13 47.08
C TRP A 2 23.90 48.36 45.92
N MET A 3 24.12 47.05 45.85
CA MET A 3 23.43 46.16 44.91
C MET A 3 22.10 45.73 45.52
N ARG A 4 20.99 45.96 44.82
CA ARG A 4 19.65 45.49 45.20
C ARG A 4 19.13 44.54 44.12
N HIS A 5 18.73 43.34 44.52
CA HIS A 5 18.16 42.35 43.61
C HIS A 5 16.90 41.72 44.23
N VAL A 6 15.91 41.40 43.40
CA VAL A 6 14.64 40.82 43.86
C VAL A 6 14.51 39.43 43.26
N VAL A 7 14.40 38.41 44.13
CA VAL A 7 14.20 37.01 43.76
C VAL A 7 12.73 36.68 43.94
N LYS A 8 12.05 36.25 42.88
CA LYS A 8 10.63 35.89 42.95
C LYS A 8 10.43 34.54 43.65
N LYS A 9 9.19 34.27 44.09
CA LYS A 9 8.81 33.03 44.77
C LYS A 9 9.03 31.77 43.93
N ASN A 10 8.91 31.88 42.61
CA ASN A 10 9.12 30.80 41.63
C ASN A 10 10.56 30.73 41.11
N GLU A 11 11.48 31.51 41.68
CA GLU A 11 12.87 31.62 41.25
C GLU A 11 13.80 31.32 42.45
N ARG A 12 15.03 30.97 42.11
CA ARG A 12 16.18 31.00 43.01
C ARG A 12 17.23 31.87 42.37
N ALA A 13 18.11 32.45 43.18
CA ALA A 13 19.21 33.22 42.62
C ALA A 13 20.56 32.72 43.16
N LEU A 14 21.54 32.68 42.28
CA LEU A 14 22.91 32.29 42.59
C LEU A 14 23.71 33.58 42.73
N LEU A 15 24.26 33.82 43.92
CA LEU A 15 25.17 34.94 44.15
C LEU A 15 26.56 34.51 43.71
N MET A 16 27.13 35.25 42.77
CA MET A 16 28.48 35.04 42.25
C MET A 16 29.37 36.22 42.65
N ASN A 17 30.64 35.98 42.92
CA ASN A 17 31.66 36.99 43.17
C ASN A 17 32.80 36.83 42.15
N GLU A 18 32.97 37.80 41.27
CA GLU A 18 33.92 37.74 40.14
C GLU A 18 33.80 36.47 39.27
N GLY A 19 32.63 35.82 39.30
CA GLY A 19 32.36 34.57 38.56
C GLY A 19 32.32 33.31 39.42
N ASP A 20 32.79 33.37 40.67
CA ASP A 20 32.79 32.24 41.59
C ASP A 20 31.51 32.16 42.41
N PHE A 21 31.02 30.94 42.64
CA PHE A 21 29.81 30.71 43.43
C PHE A 21 30.01 31.05 44.90
N VAL A 22 29.10 31.84 45.47
CA VAL A 22 29.11 32.20 46.89
C VAL A 22 28.00 31.50 47.66
N LYS A 23 26.74 31.67 47.22
CA LYS A 23 25.58 31.06 47.87
C LYS A 23 24.32 31.08 47.01
N VAL A 24 23.38 30.20 47.35
CA VAL A 24 22.00 30.26 46.87
C VAL A 24 21.23 31.29 47.70
N LEU A 25 20.45 32.14 47.03
CA LEU A 25 19.54 33.11 47.61
C LEU A 25 18.09 32.61 47.51
N GLU A 26 17.40 32.66 48.65
CA GLU A 26 15.97 32.40 48.74
C GLU A 26 15.12 33.57 48.20
N PRO A 27 13.81 33.36 47.92
CA PRO A 27 12.92 34.41 47.47
C PRO A 27 12.87 35.58 48.45
N GLY A 28 13.04 36.79 47.93
CA GLY A 28 13.09 37.99 48.76
C GLY A 28 13.85 39.14 48.11
N VAL A 29 14.01 40.22 48.87
CA VAL A 29 14.78 41.39 48.44
C VAL A 29 16.18 41.29 49.05
N PHE A 30 17.17 41.05 48.21
CA PHE A 30 18.56 41.00 48.61
C PHE A 30 19.21 42.38 48.43
N LYS A 31 19.93 42.85 49.44
CA LYS A 31 20.77 44.05 49.39
C LYS A 31 22.17 43.69 49.85
N ALA A 32 23.17 43.92 49.01
CA ALA A 32 24.57 43.75 49.34
C ALA A 32 25.36 45.04 49.09
N PHE A 33 26.33 45.31 49.95
CA PHE A 33 27.27 46.41 49.75
C PHE A 33 28.39 45.94 48.83
N ASP A 34 28.46 46.49 47.61
CA ASP A 34 29.45 46.13 46.60
C ASP A 34 30.10 47.40 46.02
N PRO A 35 31.17 47.91 46.66
CA PRO A 35 31.86 49.10 46.20
C PRO A 35 32.70 48.87 44.93
N LEU A 36 33.10 47.62 44.65
CA LEU A 36 34.01 47.26 43.55
C LEU A 36 33.28 46.62 42.35
N LYS A 37 31.95 46.47 42.40
CA LYS A 37 31.12 45.85 41.35
C LYS A 37 31.53 44.41 41.02
N ARG A 38 31.89 43.65 42.05
CA ARG A 38 32.35 42.26 41.94
C ARG A 38 31.23 41.24 42.04
N LEU A 39 30.11 41.60 42.66
CA LEU A 39 28.98 40.70 42.87
C LEU A 39 28.05 40.72 41.67
N SER A 40 27.64 39.54 41.24
CA SER A 40 26.57 39.37 40.26
C SER A 40 25.55 38.34 40.74
N VAL A 41 24.32 38.46 40.27
CA VAL A 41 23.22 37.58 40.66
C VAL A 41 22.64 36.96 39.40
N GLN A 42 22.66 35.63 39.34
CA GLN A 42 22.05 34.86 38.26
C GLN A 42 20.74 34.26 38.76
N THR A 43 19.61 34.60 38.13
CA THR A 43 18.31 34.03 38.48
C THR A 43 18.07 32.75 37.71
N ALA A 44 17.65 31.71 38.42
CA ALA A 44 17.25 30.43 37.86
C ALA A 44 15.78 30.17 38.20
N ARG A 45 15.03 29.66 37.23
CA ARG A 45 13.66 29.25 37.49
C ARG A 45 13.65 27.89 38.20
N LEU A 46 12.74 27.71 39.16
CA LEU A 46 12.61 26.46 39.92
C LEU A 46 12.08 25.29 39.07
N ASP A 47 11.40 25.57 37.95
CA ASP A 47 10.83 24.57 37.05
C ASP A 47 11.79 24.12 35.93
N ALA A 48 13.02 24.63 35.93
CA ALA A 48 14.06 24.27 34.99
C ALA A 48 15.27 23.66 35.72
N PRO A 49 16.02 22.74 35.09
CA PRO A 49 17.29 22.26 35.63
C PRO A 49 18.30 23.40 35.73
N LEU A 50 19.32 23.23 36.57
CA LEU A 50 20.48 24.13 36.60
C LEU A 50 21.16 24.10 35.23
N ALA A 51 21.20 25.25 34.55
CA ALA A 51 21.73 25.36 33.20
C ALA A 51 23.26 25.37 33.14
N ASP A 52 23.91 25.84 34.20
CA ASP A 52 25.37 25.96 34.27
C ASP A 52 25.99 24.63 34.72
N ALA A 53 26.61 23.93 33.76
CA ALA A 53 27.27 22.64 33.99
C ALA A 53 28.54 22.77 34.85
N ALA A 54 29.32 23.85 34.67
CA ALA A 54 30.54 24.05 35.45
C ALA A 54 30.21 24.28 36.92
N LEU A 55 29.17 25.07 37.18
CA LEU A 55 28.64 25.25 38.53
C LEU A 55 28.06 23.95 39.09
N ALA A 56 27.35 23.15 38.29
CA ALA A 56 26.82 21.87 38.74
C ALA A 56 27.92 20.92 39.20
N ASP A 57 29.04 20.85 38.48
CA ASP A 57 30.18 20.01 38.85
C ASP A 57 30.92 20.55 40.07
N TYR A 58 31.11 21.87 40.18
CA TYR A 58 31.64 22.51 41.38
C TYR A 58 30.77 22.19 42.62
N LEU A 59 29.45 22.32 42.52
CA LEU A 59 28.54 22.02 43.64
C LEU A 59 28.61 20.54 44.06
N ARG A 60 28.91 19.62 43.14
CA ARG A 60 29.10 18.21 43.46
C ARG A 60 30.41 17.93 44.18
N HIS A 61 31.49 18.59 43.80
CA HIS A 61 32.82 18.31 44.33
C HIS A 61 33.12 19.11 45.60
N ASP A 62 32.90 20.42 45.54
CA ASP A 62 33.40 21.38 46.53
C ASP A 62 32.32 21.88 47.50
N ALA A 63 31.02 21.69 47.18
CA ALA A 63 29.92 22.18 48.02
C ALA A 63 28.73 21.18 48.15
N PRO A 64 28.96 19.93 48.60
CA PRO A 64 27.92 18.90 48.68
C PRO A 64 26.77 19.25 49.63
N ASP A 65 27.02 20.03 50.69
CA ASP A 65 25.99 20.47 51.64
C ASP A 65 24.95 21.38 50.96
N VAL A 66 25.42 22.32 50.13
CA VAL A 66 24.57 23.23 49.35
C VAL A 66 23.74 22.45 48.35
N LEU A 67 24.35 21.45 47.70
CA LEU A 67 23.67 20.55 46.78
C LEU A 67 22.54 19.79 47.48
N ALA A 68 22.81 19.16 48.64
CA ALA A 68 21.82 18.38 49.38
C ALA A 68 20.63 19.25 49.84
N GLN A 69 20.90 20.48 50.25
CA GLN A 69 19.89 21.41 50.75
C GLN A 69 18.98 21.94 49.63
N HIS A 70 19.55 22.36 48.50
CA HIS A 70 18.81 23.12 47.48
C HIS A 70 18.49 22.36 46.21
N PHE A 71 19.12 21.20 45.98
CA PHE A 71 18.97 20.45 44.74
C PHE A 71 18.59 18.98 44.98
N VAL A 72 18.06 18.38 43.91
CA VAL A 72 17.90 16.94 43.72
C VAL A 72 18.80 16.57 42.56
N ALA A 73 19.89 15.84 42.85
CA ALA A 73 20.80 15.36 41.83
C ALA A 73 20.20 14.14 41.12
N MET A 74 20.18 14.20 39.78
CA MET A 74 19.79 13.09 38.92
C MET A 74 20.99 12.74 38.06
N ASP A 75 21.77 11.78 38.57
CA ASP A 75 22.92 11.22 37.90
C ASP A 75 22.60 9.80 37.47
N LEU A 76 22.82 9.54 36.18
CA LEU A 76 22.63 8.26 35.50
C LEU A 76 23.98 7.75 34.99
N ALA A 77 24.15 6.43 35.02
CA ALA A 77 25.26 5.78 34.33
C ALA A 77 25.07 5.78 32.81
N ASP A 78 26.12 5.43 32.07
CA ASP A 78 26.11 5.40 30.59
C ASP A 78 25.19 4.32 30.01
N ASP A 79 24.77 3.35 30.82
CA ASP A 79 23.86 2.25 30.52
C ASP A 79 22.48 2.40 31.19
N GLU A 80 22.22 3.52 31.87
CA GLU A 80 20.94 3.79 32.54
C GLU A 80 20.15 4.90 31.84
N ALA A 81 18.89 4.66 31.51
CA ALA A 81 17.94 5.72 31.21
C ALA A 81 17.20 6.17 32.48
N GLY A 82 16.79 7.43 32.53
CA GLY A 82 16.08 7.99 33.67
C GLY A 82 14.65 8.40 33.33
N LEU A 83 13.68 7.97 34.12
CA LEU A 83 12.32 8.47 34.08
C LEU A 83 12.14 9.49 35.19
N ARG A 84 11.98 10.75 34.81
CA ARG A 84 11.81 11.87 35.75
C ARG A 84 10.34 12.18 35.94
N TYR A 85 9.92 12.14 37.20
CA TYR A 85 8.58 12.48 37.63
C TYR A 85 8.59 13.78 38.45
N GLU A 86 7.55 14.59 38.23
CA GLU A 86 7.16 15.72 39.07
C GLU A 86 5.78 15.43 39.64
N ASP A 87 5.65 15.39 40.96
CA ASP A 87 4.37 15.11 41.64
C ASP A 87 3.68 13.85 41.08
N ASP A 88 4.46 12.77 40.92
CA ASP A 88 4.06 11.48 40.31
C ASP A 88 3.66 11.50 38.83
N VAL A 89 3.79 12.63 38.15
CA VAL A 89 3.57 12.75 36.70
C VAL A 89 4.91 12.65 35.96
N LEU A 90 5.02 11.73 35.00
CA LEU A 90 6.21 11.63 34.14
C LEU A 90 6.33 12.90 33.30
N VAL A 91 7.44 13.62 33.40
CA VAL A 91 7.66 14.89 32.67
C VAL A 91 8.83 14.83 31.72
N GLU A 92 9.78 13.92 31.92
CA GLU A 92 10.98 13.84 31.09
C GLU A 92 11.59 12.44 31.12
N ILE A 93 12.10 12.01 29.96
CA ILE A 93 12.97 10.86 29.79
C ILE A 93 14.39 11.39 29.61
N LEU A 94 15.28 11.02 30.53
CA LEU A 94 16.68 11.40 30.54
C LEU A 94 17.51 10.35 29.80
N ALA A 95 18.42 10.83 28.95
CA ALA A 95 19.36 9.99 28.22
C ALA A 95 20.45 9.42 29.16
N PRO A 96 21.14 8.34 28.77
CA PRO A 96 22.23 7.80 29.57
C PRO A 96 23.39 8.77 29.74
N GLY A 97 24.11 8.62 30.85
CA GLY A 97 25.18 9.53 31.26
C GLY A 97 24.70 10.94 31.63
N THR A 98 23.38 11.18 31.68
CA THR A 98 22.84 12.49 32.04
C THR A 98 23.12 12.78 33.50
N ARG A 99 23.70 13.95 33.75
CA ARG A 99 24.04 14.46 35.08
C ARG A 99 23.41 15.84 35.28
N ARG A 100 22.22 15.91 35.86
CA ARG A 100 21.47 17.19 36.04
C ARG A 100 21.09 17.45 37.49
N LEU A 101 21.06 18.72 37.85
CA LEU A 101 20.59 19.19 39.16
C LEU A 101 19.24 19.90 38.98
N TYR A 102 18.23 19.44 39.72
CA TYR A 102 16.90 20.05 39.75
C TYR A 102 16.68 20.74 41.08
N TRP A 103 15.98 21.88 41.09
CA TRP A 103 15.76 22.64 42.31
C TRP A 103 14.77 21.95 43.25
N ARG A 104 15.08 21.92 44.55
CA ARG A 104 14.15 21.46 45.57
C ARG A 104 13.14 22.57 45.92
N GLY A 105 11.86 22.22 46.02
CA GLY A 105 10.87 23.02 46.76
C GLY A 105 9.50 23.17 46.11
N LEU A 106 9.42 23.54 44.83
CA LEU A 106 8.13 23.83 44.18
C LEU A 106 7.37 22.54 43.80
N THR A 107 8.09 21.53 43.34
CA THR A 107 7.57 20.24 42.89
C THR A 107 8.39 19.10 43.51
N ALA A 108 7.73 17.97 43.78
CA ALA A 108 8.40 16.78 44.26
C ALA A 108 9.03 16.03 43.08
N HIS A 109 10.37 15.97 43.04
CA HIS A 109 11.11 15.27 42.00
C HIS A 109 11.40 13.83 42.40
N ARG A 110 11.12 12.89 41.50
CA ARG A 110 11.50 11.47 41.62
C ARG A 110 12.20 11.00 40.34
N LEU A 111 13.28 10.24 40.50
CA LEU A 111 13.98 9.55 39.42
C LEU A 111 13.75 8.05 39.56
N GLU A 112 13.25 7.42 38.50
CA GLU A 112 13.23 5.97 38.33
C GLU A 112 14.29 5.62 37.29
N ARG A 113 15.20 4.70 37.63
CA ARG A 113 16.30 4.28 36.76
C ARG A 113 15.90 3.03 35.99
N VAL A 114 16.23 3.00 34.71
CA VAL A 114 15.99 1.88 33.81
C VAL A 114 17.34 1.42 33.29
N ASP A 115 17.70 0.18 33.62
CA ASP A 115 18.88 -0.48 33.07
C ASP A 115 18.60 -0.84 31.60
N LEU A 116 19.37 -0.24 30.68
CA LEU A 116 19.22 -0.47 29.25
C LEU A 116 19.89 -1.78 28.82
N ALA A 117 20.84 -2.32 29.57
CA ALA A 117 21.52 -3.57 29.21
C ALA A 117 20.59 -4.78 29.31
N GLN A 118 19.63 -4.74 30.23
CA GLN A 118 18.70 -5.86 30.48
C GLN A 118 17.57 -5.94 29.45
N ASP A 119 16.90 -4.82 29.16
CA ASP A 119 15.70 -4.81 28.31
C ASP A 119 15.74 -3.71 27.26
N SER A 120 15.47 -4.09 26.01
CA SER A 120 15.30 -3.15 24.89
C SER A 120 13.89 -2.56 24.83
N MET A 121 12.91 -3.19 25.48
CA MET A 121 11.49 -2.87 25.39
C MET A 121 11.02 -2.06 26.59
N LEU A 122 10.14 -1.09 26.36
CA LEU A 122 9.51 -0.31 27.42
C LEU A 122 8.38 -1.11 28.09
N PRO A 123 8.21 -1.00 29.42
CA PRO A 123 7.07 -1.58 30.11
C PRO A 123 5.74 -1.07 29.56
N ALA A 124 4.74 -1.95 29.40
CA ALA A 124 3.44 -1.60 28.82
C ALA A 124 2.73 -0.44 29.54
N ALA A 125 2.90 -0.32 30.86
CA ALA A 125 2.37 0.80 31.64
C ALA A 125 2.97 2.15 31.21
N LEU A 126 4.25 2.18 30.89
CA LEU A 126 4.95 3.37 30.39
C LEU A 126 4.51 3.70 28.96
N VAL A 127 4.37 2.69 28.10
CA VAL A 127 3.87 2.86 26.72
C VAL A 127 2.53 3.58 26.71
N LYS A 128 1.57 3.15 27.55
CA LYS A 128 0.26 3.82 27.67
C LYS A 128 0.36 5.29 28.08
N ARG A 129 1.34 5.64 28.93
CA ARG A 129 1.57 7.02 29.38
C ARG A 129 2.19 7.90 28.29
N ILE A 130 2.97 7.35 27.37
CA ILE A 130 3.69 8.13 26.36
C ILE A 130 3.04 8.08 24.97
N ALA A 131 2.19 7.09 24.69
CA ALA A 131 1.60 6.88 23.36
C ALA A 131 0.67 8.03 22.90
N GLN A 132 0.08 8.79 23.84
CA GLN A 132 -0.86 9.86 23.54
C GLN A 132 -0.42 11.20 24.18
N PRO A 133 0.70 11.80 23.72
CA PRO A 133 1.25 12.99 24.36
C PRO A 133 0.32 14.21 24.27
N ALA A 134 -0.50 14.32 23.21
CA ALA A 134 -1.44 15.42 23.00
C ALA A 134 -2.61 15.45 24.01
N LEU A 135 -2.91 14.32 24.66
CA LEU A 135 -3.99 14.22 25.65
C LEU A 135 -3.49 14.47 27.08
N ARG A 136 -2.22 14.86 27.24
CA ARG A 136 -1.61 15.12 28.55
C ARG A 136 -1.58 16.61 28.86
N ALA A 137 -1.91 16.95 30.11
CA ALA A 137 -1.79 18.31 30.61
C ALA A 137 -0.34 18.81 30.67
N ARG A 138 0.62 17.89 30.82
CA ARG A 138 2.07 18.16 30.74
C ARG A 138 2.70 17.20 29.74
N GLY A 139 3.43 17.76 28.78
CA GLY A 139 4.21 16.99 27.81
C GLY A 139 5.37 16.24 28.48
N VAL A 140 5.88 15.23 27.78
CA VAL A 140 7.08 14.48 28.20
C VAL A 140 8.24 14.90 27.32
N ALA A 141 9.28 15.48 27.92
CA ALA A 141 10.53 15.77 27.21
C ALA A 141 11.35 14.48 26.99
N GLY A 142 12.24 14.47 25.98
CA GLY A 142 13.14 13.34 25.73
C GLY A 142 12.52 12.11 25.05
N LEU A 143 11.30 12.22 24.52
CA LEU A 143 10.64 11.14 23.76
C LEU A 143 11.40 10.70 22.51
N THR A 144 12.35 11.50 22.02
CA THR A 144 13.24 11.14 20.89
C THR A 144 14.08 9.90 21.17
N GLY A 145 14.37 9.61 22.44
CA GLY A 145 15.06 8.40 22.89
C GLY A 145 14.20 7.14 22.91
N VAL A 146 12.93 7.24 22.51
CA VAL A 146 11.98 6.12 22.45
C VAL A 146 11.45 5.96 21.03
N LEU A 147 11.41 4.73 20.54
CA LEU A 147 10.70 4.38 19.31
C LEU A 147 9.33 3.80 19.69
N LEU A 148 8.25 4.47 19.30
CA LEU A 148 6.90 3.92 19.42
C LEU A 148 6.55 3.16 18.13
N ALA A 149 6.48 1.84 18.22
CA ALA A 149 6.08 0.97 17.12
C ALA A 149 4.57 0.70 17.20
N GLN A 150 3.83 1.26 16.26
CA GLN A 150 2.41 0.97 16.09
C GLN A 150 2.25 0.00 14.93
N VAL A 151 1.93 -1.25 15.24
CA VAL A 151 1.69 -2.30 14.24
C VAL A 151 0.19 -2.41 14.04
N PRO A 152 -0.34 -2.02 12.86
CA PRO A 152 -1.77 -2.11 12.58
C PRO A 152 -2.26 -3.56 12.54
N ALA A 153 -3.58 -3.74 12.57
CA ALA A 153 -4.18 -5.04 12.30
C ALA A 153 -3.73 -5.58 10.93
N TYR A 154 -3.54 -6.89 10.85
CA TYR A 154 -3.09 -7.61 9.64
C TYR A 154 -1.68 -7.25 9.15
N HIS A 155 -0.92 -6.50 9.93
CA HIS A 155 0.49 -6.24 9.70
C HIS A 155 1.34 -6.95 10.74
N VAL A 156 2.60 -7.15 10.38
CA VAL A 156 3.66 -7.58 11.30
C VAL A 156 4.78 -6.55 11.25
N GLY A 157 5.32 -6.20 12.42
CA GLY A 157 6.52 -5.37 12.50
C GLY A 157 7.78 -6.22 12.50
N VAL A 158 8.69 -6.01 11.56
CA VAL A 158 10.03 -6.63 11.60
C VAL A 158 10.92 -5.75 12.46
N LEU A 159 11.23 -6.20 13.68
CA LEU A 159 12.11 -5.49 14.60
C LEU A 159 13.57 -5.73 14.21
N LYS A 160 14.28 -4.63 13.94
CA LYS A 160 15.72 -4.61 13.69
C LYS A 160 16.42 -3.83 14.79
N ILE A 161 17.40 -4.47 15.45
CA ILE A 161 18.26 -3.82 16.45
C ILE A 161 19.70 -3.90 15.95
N ASP A 162 20.37 -2.75 15.83
CA ASP A 162 21.74 -2.61 15.30
C ASP A 162 21.93 -3.32 13.95
N GLY A 163 20.89 -3.24 13.10
CA GLY A 163 20.84 -3.85 11.78
C GLY A 163 20.52 -5.36 11.75
N LYS A 164 20.40 -6.03 12.90
CA LYS A 164 20.03 -7.46 12.99
C LYS A 164 18.53 -7.61 13.16
N ILE A 165 17.93 -8.57 12.45
CA ILE A 165 16.53 -8.95 12.66
C ILE A 165 16.46 -9.76 13.96
N GLU A 166 15.76 -9.21 14.96
CA GLU A 166 15.62 -9.82 16.28
C GLU A 166 14.35 -10.67 16.37
N ARG A 167 13.18 -10.06 16.10
CA ARG A 167 11.89 -10.74 16.16
C ARG A 167 10.83 -10.06 15.31
N LEU A 168 9.71 -10.76 15.14
CA LEU A 168 8.47 -10.21 14.62
C LEU A 168 7.62 -9.63 15.76
N LEU A 169 6.94 -8.53 15.47
CA LEU A 169 6.00 -7.85 16.35
C LEU A 169 4.58 -8.09 15.85
N ASP A 170 3.70 -8.52 16.75
CA ASP A 170 2.27 -8.68 16.49
C ASP A 170 1.57 -7.31 16.41
N ALA A 171 0.33 -7.32 15.92
CA ALA A 171 -0.51 -6.13 15.88
C ALA A 171 -0.73 -5.55 17.29
N GLY A 172 -0.40 -4.27 17.46
CA GLY A 172 -0.41 -3.61 18.76
C GLY A 172 0.48 -2.38 18.82
N VAL A 173 0.63 -1.85 20.03
CA VAL A 173 1.53 -0.73 20.31
C VAL A 173 2.59 -1.21 21.28
N GLU A 174 3.82 -1.28 20.80
CA GLU A 174 5.02 -1.55 21.60
C GLU A 174 5.96 -0.35 21.52
N ALA A 175 6.86 -0.20 22.48
CA ALA A 175 7.89 0.83 22.41
C ALA A 175 9.24 0.28 22.82
N PHE A 176 10.30 0.86 22.25
CA PHE A 176 11.68 0.42 22.43
C PHE A 176 12.59 1.59 22.79
N TRP A 177 13.61 1.31 23.58
CA TRP A 177 14.67 2.28 23.90
C TRP A 177 15.60 2.44 22.70
N ARG A 178 15.84 3.68 22.28
CA ARG A 178 16.82 4.03 21.23
C ARG A 178 18.18 4.44 21.80
N PHE A 179 18.33 4.37 23.11
CA PHE A 179 19.58 4.69 23.77
C PHE A 179 20.56 3.52 23.61
N ASN A 180 21.79 3.84 23.23
CA ASN A 180 22.91 2.92 23.03
C ASN A 180 22.67 1.80 21.98
N ARG A 181 21.63 1.93 21.14
CA ARG A 181 21.31 0.98 20.07
C ARG A 181 20.48 1.66 18.98
N ASP A 182 20.62 1.19 17.75
CA ASP A 182 19.74 1.59 16.67
C ASP A 182 18.54 0.65 16.58
N VAL A 183 17.33 1.17 16.80
CA VAL A 183 16.09 0.39 16.70
C VAL A 183 15.28 0.89 15.52
N ALA A 184 14.92 -0.04 14.64
CA ALA A 184 14.02 0.19 13.53
C ALA A 184 12.92 -0.88 13.50
N VAL A 185 11.71 -0.48 13.11
CA VAL A 185 10.60 -1.39 12.87
C VAL A 185 10.09 -1.15 11.45
N GLU A 186 10.13 -2.20 10.64
CA GLU A 186 9.59 -2.18 9.28
C GLU A 186 8.22 -2.87 9.28
N LEU A 187 7.18 -2.16 8.86
CA LEU A 187 5.81 -2.69 8.83
C LEU A 187 5.58 -3.46 7.53
N VAL A 188 5.14 -4.71 7.65
CA VAL A 188 4.85 -5.60 6.54
C VAL A 188 3.38 -6.00 6.59
N ASP A 189 2.64 -5.74 5.51
CA ASP A 189 1.24 -6.16 5.36
C ASP A 189 1.18 -7.64 4.98
N LEU A 190 0.39 -8.42 5.71
CA LEU A 190 0.21 -9.86 5.46
C LEU A 190 -0.95 -10.16 4.51
N ARG A 191 -1.77 -9.16 4.18
CA ARG A 191 -2.97 -9.36 3.36
C ARG A 191 -2.61 -9.68 1.91
N LEU A 192 -3.61 -10.10 1.16
CA LEU A 192 -3.50 -10.30 -0.27
C LEU A 192 -3.20 -8.95 -0.96
N GLN A 193 -2.11 -8.91 -1.72
CA GLN A 193 -1.65 -7.76 -2.47
C GLN A 193 -1.63 -8.09 -3.95
N ALA A 194 -1.85 -7.08 -4.79
CA ALA A 194 -1.72 -7.19 -6.23
C ALA A 194 -0.40 -6.57 -6.69
N ILE A 195 0.29 -7.24 -7.62
CA ILE A 195 1.45 -6.71 -8.31
C ILE A 195 1.20 -6.77 -9.82
N GLU A 196 1.44 -5.67 -10.52
CA GLU A 196 1.29 -5.59 -11.97
C GLU A 196 2.67 -5.54 -12.63
N VAL A 197 2.91 -6.46 -13.57
CA VAL A 197 4.09 -6.50 -14.42
C VAL A 197 3.69 -6.00 -15.80
N GLY A 198 4.01 -4.74 -16.09
CA GLY A 198 3.63 -4.09 -17.34
C GLY A 198 4.74 -4.05 -18.39
N GLY A 199 4.33 -3.93 -19.66
CA GLY A 199 5.19 -3.51 -20.76
C GLY A 199 6.28 -4.51 -21.14
N GLN A 200 6.03 -5.81 -21.00
CA GLN A 200 6.98 -6.83 -21.42
C GLN A 200 6.89 -7.05 -22.92
N GLU A 201 7.93 -6.67 -23.65
CA GLU A 201 8.07 -6.96 -25.08
C GLU A 201 8.77 -8.31 -25.25
N ILE A 202 8.03 -9.30 -25.76
CA ILE A 202 8.46 -10.69 -25.85
C ILE A 202 8.16 -11.21 -27.27
N LEU A 203 9.10 -11.97 -27.82
CA LEU A 203 8.95 -12.65 -29.09
C LEU A 203 8.30 -14.03 -28.87
N THR A 204 7.25 -14.36 -29.61
CA THR A 204 6.67 -15.71 -29.65
C THR A 204 7.56 -16.69 -30.40
N ARG A 205 7.22 -17.98 -30.36
CA ARG A 205 7.91 -19.04 -31.13
C ARG A 205 7.95 -18.73 -32.63
N ASP A 206 6.91 -18.10 -33.16
CA ASP A 206 6.79 -17.77 -34.59
C ASP A 206 7.41 -16.42 -34.96
N LYS A 207 8.21 -15.85 -34.06
CA LYS A 207 8.91 -14.58 -34.26
C LYS A 207 7.99 -13.35 -34.36
N VAL A 208 6.82 -13.40 -33.70
CA VAL A 208 5.95 -12.23 -33.57
C VAL A 208 6.26 -11.51 -32.26
N ALA A 209 6.57 -10.22 -32.34
CA ALA A 209 6.78 -9.39 -31.16
C ALA A 209 5.43 -9.02 -30.55
N LEU A 210 5.24 -9.30 -29.26
CA LEU A 210 4.04 -8.95 -28.50
C LEU A 210 4.41 -8.14 -27.27
N ARG A 211 3.55 -7.19 -26.90
CA ARG A 211 3.67 -6.46 -25.64
C ARG A 211 2.62 -6.95 -24.65
N LEU A 212 3.05 -7.50 -23.53
CA LEU A 212 2.19 -8.15 -22.55
C LEU A 212 2.19 -7.43 -21.20
N ASN A 213 1.02 -7.43 -20.56
CA ASN A 213 0.83 -7.02 -19.18
C ASN A 213 0.28 -8.20 -18.37
N LEU A 214 0.80 -8.39 -17.16
CA LEU A 214 0.42 -9.46 -16.23
C LEU A 214 0.04 -8.85 -14.89
N SER A 215 -0.94 -9.43 -14.21
CA SER A 215 -1.25 -9.14 -12.82
C SER A 215 -1.14 -10.41 -11.99
N ALA A 216 -0.60 -10.31 -10.79
CA ALA A 216 -0.51 -11.42 -9.85
C ALA A 216 -1.00 -10.98 -8.47
N THR A 217 -1.70 -11.88 -7.77
CA THR A 217 -2.06 -11.71 -6.37
C THR A 217 -1.17 -12.58 -5.50
N TRP A 218 -0.65 -12.00 -4.41
CA TRP A 218 0.32 -12.65 -3.54
C TRP A 218 0.18 -12.16 -2.11
N CYS A 219 0.76 -12.89 -1.16
CA CYS A 219 0.87 -12.51 0.25
C CYS A 219 2.15 -13.10 0.86
N TYR A 220 2.60 -12.56 1.99
CA TYR A 220 3.67 -13.19 2.76
C TYR A 220 3.12 -14.39 3.54
N ALA A 221 3.74 -15.56 3.37
CA ALA A 221 3.49 -16.74 4.19
C ALA A 221 4.43 -16.78 5.41
N ASP A 222 5.70 -16.40 5.23
CA ASP A 222 6.69 -16.26 6.30
C ASP A 222 7.57 -15.02 6.03
N VAL A 223 7.39 -13.99 6.86
CA VAL A 223 8.10 -12.71 6.74
C VAL A 223 9.58 -12.87 7.13
N LEU A 224 9.91 -13.65 8.16
CA LEU A 224 11.30 -13.82 8.57
C LEU A 224 12.10 -14.52 7.49
N HIS A 225 11.51 -15.56 6.89
CA HIS A 225 12.18 -16.28 5.82
C HIS A 225 12.36 -15.42 4.57
N ALA A 226 11.33 -14.64 4.21
CA ALA A 226 11.38 -13.73 3.07
C ALA A 226 12.47 -12.66 3.21
N PHE A 227 12.50 -11.95 4.35
CA PHE A 227 13.49 -10.89 4.58
C PHE A 227 14.88 -11.44 4.96
N GLY A 228 14.97 -12.68 5.42
CA GLY A 228 16.24 -13.35 5.72
C GLY A 228 16.99 -13.83 4.46
N GLN A 229 16.27 -14.29 3.43
CA GLN A 229 16.87 -14.75 2.18
C GLN A 229 16.95 -13.68 1.09
N LEU A 230 15.98 -12.77 1.05
CA LEU A 230 15.85 -11.78 0.00
C LEU A 230 15.99 -10.38 0.58
N GLN A 231 16.89 -9.58 -0.02
CA GLN A 231 17.05 -8.18 0.37
C GLN A 231 15.75 -7.38 0.16
N LYS A 232 15.05 -7.65 -0.93
CA LYS A 232 13.77 -7.03 -1.30
C LYS A 232 12.83 -8.07 -1.91
N PRO A 233 11.96 -8.71 -1.10
CA PRO A 233 11.11 -9.81 -1.57
C PRO A 233 10.19 -9.43 -2.75
N VAL A 234 9.61 -8.23 -2.72
CA VAL A 234 8.67 -7.75 -3.77
C VAL A 234 9.38 -7.57 -5.13
N GLU A 235 10.58 -6.99 -5.14
CA GLU A 235 11.36 -6.82 -6.37
C GLU A 235 11.81 -8.18 -6.94
N HIS A 236 12.14 -9.13 -6.06
CA HIS A 236 12.47 -10.49 -6.47
C HIS A 236 11.27 -11.20 -7.12
N LEU A 237 10.08 -11.14 -6.49
CA LEU A 237 8.84 -11.67 -7.06
C LEU A 237 8.54 -11.05 -8.44
N TYR A 238 8.67 -9.72 -8.56
CA TYR A 238 8.47 -9.01 -9.82
C TYR A 238 9.36 -9.56 -10.94
N ARG A 239 10.64 -9.80 -10.65
CA ARG A 239 11.60 -10.35 -11.61
C ARG A 239 11.29 -11.81 -11.99
N GLU A 240 10.91 -12.64 -11.03
CA GLU A 240 10.53 -14.03 -11.32
C GLU A 240 9.27 -14.12 -12.19
N LEU A 241 8.27 -13.24 -11.94
CA LEU A 241 7.09 -13.12 -12.81
C LEU A 241 7.48 -12.72 -14.25
N GLN A 242 8.42 -11.78 -14.42
CA GLN A 242 8.93 -11.40 -15.75
C GLN A 242 9.60 -12.56 -16.48
N PHE A 243 10.45 -13.33 -15.78
CA PHE A 243 11.13 -14.47 -16.39
C PHE A 243 10.17 -15.60 -16.74
N ALA A 244 9.21 -15.89 -15.85
CA ALA A 244 8.20 -16.90 -16.10
C ALA A 244 7.29 -16.52 -17.28
N LEU A 245 6.86 -15.25 -17.38
CA LEU A 245 6.09 -14.76 -18.52
C LEU A 245 6.88 -14.88 -19.84
N ARG A 246 8.16 -14.48 -19.84
CA ARG A 246 9.03 -14.60 -21.02
C ARG A 246 9.21 -16.05 -21.44
N SER A 247 9.38 -16.96 -20.48
CA SER A 247 9.48 -18.40 -20.77
C SER A 247 8.19 -18.95 -21.35
N ALA A 248 7.04 -18.61 -20.78
CA ALA A 248 5.75 -19.14 -21.21
C ALA A 248 5.40 -18.70 -22.64
N VAL A 249 5.58 -17.41 -22.95
CA VAL A 249 5.27 -16.84 -24.26
C VAL A 249 6.29 -17.26 -25.32
N GLY A 250 7.58 -17.34 -24.97
CA GLY A 250 8.64 -17.72 -25.92
C GLY A 250 8.51 -19.15 -26.46
N THR A 251 7.84 -20.05 -25.74
CA THR A 251 7.64 -21.45 -26.16
C THR A 251 6.38 -21.69 -27.01
N ARG A 252 5.48 -20.70 -27.12
CA ARG A 252 4.17 -20.85 -27.78
C ARG A 252 4.05 -20.02 -29.05
N SER A 253 3.18 -20.47 -29.95
CA SER A 253 2.82 -19.71 -31.16
C SER A 253 1.88 -18.54 -30.86
N LEU A 254 1.74 -17.61 -31.79
CA LEU A 254 0.76 -16.51 -31.64
C LEU A 254 -0.66 -17.06 -31.52
N ASP A 255 -1.03 -18.00 -32.38
CA ASP A 255 -2.39 -18.54 -32.44
C ASP A 255 -2.75 -19.27 -31.15
N GLU A 256 -1.84 -20.09 -30.59
CA GLU A 256 -2.02 -20.76 -29.29
C GLU A 256 -2.31 -19.75 -28.16
N LEU A 257 -1.64 -18.59 -28.17
CA LEU A 257 -1.81 -17.54 -27.17
C LEU A 257 -3.11 -16.75 -27.34
N LEU A 258 -3.62 -16.65 -28.57
CA LEU A 258 -4.90 -15.97 -28.87
C LEU A 258 -6.11 -16.88 -28.59
N GLU A 259 -5.97 -18.19 -28.82
CA GLU A 259 -7.01 -19.19 -28.54
C GLU A 259 -7.17 -19.46 -27.04
N ASP A 260 -6.07 -19.69 -26.31
CA ASP A 260 -6.11 -20.04 -24.88
C ASP A 260 -5.16 -19.19 -24.04
N LYS A 261 -5.68 -18.05 -23.59
CA LYS A 261 -4.97 -17.15 -22.67
C LYS A 261 -4.74 -17.78 -21.29
N GLN A 262 -5.65 -18.64 -20.84
CA GLN A 262 -5.58 -19.26 -19.50
C GLN A 262 -4.38 -20.20 -19.39
N SER A 263 -3.99 -20.82 -20.51
CA SER A 263 -2.80 -21.66 -20.59
C SER A 263 -1.49 -20.96 -20.23
N ILE A 264 -1.42 -19.62 -20.37
CA ILE A 264 -0.25 -18.82 -19.97
C ILE A 264 -0.21 -18.71 -18.45
N ASP A 265 -1.37 -18.42 -17.85
CA ASP A 265 -1.51 -18.23 -16.41
C ASP A 265 -1.05 -19.46 -15.63
N ASP A 266 -1.47 -20.66 -16.08
CA ASP A 266 -1.13 -21.94 -15.47
C ASP A 266 0.38 -22.25 -15.54
N VAL A 267 1.02 -21.94 -16.66
CA VAL A 267 2.47 -22.16 -16.82
C VAL A 267 3.24 -21.17 -15.95
N VAL A 268 2.84 -19.90 -15.95
CA VAL A 268 3.53 -18.86 -15.18
C VAL A 268 3.40 -19.14 -13.68
N ILE A 269 2.20 -19.46 -13.19
CA ILE A 269 2.00 -19.73 -11.76
C ILE A 269 2.76 -20.97 -11.30
N ALA A 270 2.81 -22.03 -12.12
CA ALA A 270 3.56 -23.24 -11.80
C ALA A 270 5.07 -22.97 -11.71
N GLN A 271 5.63 -22.23 -12.66
CA GLN A 271 7.05 -21.86 -12.65
C GLN A 271 7.40 -20.97 -11.45
N VAL A 272 6.59 -19.95 -11.18
CA VAL A 272 6.83 -19.01 -10.08
C VAL A 272 6.72 -19.71 -8.73
N ARG A 273 5.71 -20.56 -8.53
CA ARG A 273 5.58 -21.35 -7.28
C ARG A 273 6.74 -22.31 -7.08
N ALA A 274 7.22 -22.96 -8.14
CA ALA A 274 8.38 -23.86 -8.04
C ALA A 274 9.66 -23.12 -7.62
N ARG A 275 9.85 -21.87 -8.09
CA ARG A 275 11.03 -21.06 -7.73
C ARG A 275 10.91 -20.39 -6.36
N LEU A 276 9.70 -19.95 -5.99
CA LEU A 276 9.45 -19.19 -4.76
C LEU A 276 9.01 -20.04 -3.56
N GLY A 277 8.85 -21.36 -3.73
CA GLY A 277 8.33 -22.26 -2.68
C GLY A 277 9.06 -22.19 -1.33
N HIS A 278 10.32 -21.75 -1.32
CA HIS A 278 11.14 -21.57 -0.11
C HIS A 278 11.49 -20.11 0.18
N SER A 279 10.83 -19.14 -0.44
CA SER A 279 11.14 -17.72 -0.24
C SER A 279 10.27 -17.04 0.81
N GLY A 280 9.26 -17.73 1.38
CA GLY A 280 8.30 -17.13 2.32
C GLY A 280 7.23 -16.24 1.65
N VAL A 281 7.24 -16.14 0.31
CA VAL A 281 6.24 -15.44 -0.50
C VAL A 281 5.30 -16.46 -1.14
N ASP A 282 3.98 -16.28 -0.97
CA ASP A 282 2.96 -17.14 -1.55
C ASP A 282 2.17 -16.42 -2.65
N VAL A 283 2.19 -16.98 -3.85
CA VAL A 283 1.49 -16.45 -5.03
C VAL A 283 0.17 -17.20 -5.20
N ARG A 284 -0.95 -16.48 -5.01
CA ARG A 284 -2.30 -17.03 -5.02
C ARG A 284 -2.85 -17.18 -6.43
N SER A 285 -2.74 -16.15 -7.25
CA SER A 285 -3.17 -16.19 -8.65
C SER A 285 -2.26 -15.34 -9.53
N VAL A 286 -2.24 -15.70 -10.82
CA VAL A 286 -1.57 -14.95 -11.88
C VAL A 286 -2.56 -14.88 -13.05
N GLY A 287 -2.62 -13.74 -13.72
CA GLY A 287 -3.51 -13.51 -14.86
C GLY A 287 -2.90 -12.55 -15.87
N VAL A 288 -2.86 -12.94 -17.15
CA VAL A 288 -2.51 -12.03 -18.25
C VAL A 288 -3.63 -10.99 -18.40
N LYS A 289 -3.28 -9.71 -18.21
CA LYS A 289 -4.22 -8.58 -18.29
C LYS A 289 -4.48 -8.20 -19.75
N ASP A 290 -3.41 -7.93 -20.50
CA ASP A 290 -3.49 -7.48 -21.89
C ASP A 290 -2.39 -8.10 -22.75
N ILE A 291 -2.74 -8.42 -24.00
CA ILE A 291 -1.81 -8.79 -25.08
C ILE A 291 -1.97 -7.74 -26.18
N VAL A 292 -0.92 -6.95 -26.39
CA VAL A 292 -0.89 -5.89 -27.40
C VAL A 292 -0.05 -6.36 -28.58
N LEU A 293 -0.71 -6.46 -29.73
CA LEU A 293 -0.10 -6.78 -31.02
C LEU A 293 0.46 -5.51 -31.69
N PRO A 294 1.57 -5.61 -32.45
CA PRO A 294 2.00 -4.56 -33.36
C PRO A 294 0.91 -4.23 -34.39
N GLY A 295 0.84 -2.96 -34.81
CA GLY A 295 -0.20 -2.48 -35.74
C GLY A 295 -0.22 -3.25 -37.07
N ASP A 296 0.95 -3.56 -37.61
CA ASP A 296 1.09 -4.30 -38.88
C ASP A 296 0.50 -5.71 -38.77
N MET A 297 0.82 -6.43 -37.69
CA MET A 297 0.33 -7.79 -37.45
C MET A 297 -1.19 -7.81 -37.22
N LYS A 298 -1.72 -6.85 -36.46
CA LYS A 298 -3.17 -6.71 -36.25
C LYS A 298 -3.91 -6.53 -37.58
N THR A 299 -3.34 -5.78 -38.51
CA THR A 299 -3.93 -5.53 -39.83
C THR A 299 -3.91 -6.80 -40.68
N ILE A 300 -2.78 -7.52 -40.72
CA ILE A 300 -2.66 -8.79 -41.46
C ILE A 300 -3.64 -9.83 -40.93
N LEU A 301 -3.70 -10.01 -39.61
CA LEU A 301 -4.61 -10.99 -38.99
C LEU A 301 -6.08 -10.66 -39.28
N ALA A 302 -6.45 -9.38 -39.24
CA ALA A 302 -7.81 -8.95 -39.60
C ALA A 302 -8.15 -9.31 -41.05
N GLN A 303 -7.22 -9.10 -41.99
CA GLN A 303 -7.39 -9.47 -43.40
C GLN A 303 -7.50 -10.98 -43.61
N VAL A 304 -6.68 -11.78 -42.91
CA VAL A 304 -6.73 -13.25 -42.97
C VAL A 304 -8.07 -13.76 -42.46
N VAL A 305 -8.51 -13.28 -41.29
CA VAL A 305 -9.79 -13.66 -40.70
C VAL A 305 -10.96 -13.24 -41.59
N GLU A 306 -10.92 -12.04 -42.19
CA GLU A 306 -11.93 -11.59 -43.13
C GLU A 306 -11.99 -12.48 -44.39
N ALA A 307 -10.84 -12.84 -44.96
CA ALA A 307 -10.74 -13.72 -46.10
C ALA A 307 -11.27 -15.13 -45.79
N GLU A 308 -10.91 -15.70 -44.62
CA GLU A 308 -11.40 -17.00 -44.17
C GLU A 308 -12.93 -16.99 -43.96
N LYS A 309 -13.46 -15.96 -43.28
CA LYS A 309 -14.91 -15.82 -43.07
C LYS A 309 -15.66 -15.63 -44.39
N SER A 310 -15.11 -14.86 -45.32
CA SER A 310 -15.66 -14.68 -46.67
C SER A 310 -15.65 -15.99 -47.48
N ALA A 311 -14.57 -16.75 -47.41
CA ALA A 311 -14.47 -18.07 -48.04
C ALA A 311 -15.48 -19.06 -47.44
N GLN A 312 -15.58 -19.11 -46.10
CA GLN A 312 -16.52 -19.95 -45.38
C GLN A 312 -17.98 -19.58 -45.74
N ALA A 313 -18.31 -18.30 -45.77
CA ALA A 313 -19.62 -17.80 -46.19
C ALA A 313 -19.94 -18.20 -47.63
N ASN A 314 -18.97 -18.10 -48.55
CA ASN A 314 -19.15 -18.52 -49.94
C ASN A 314 -19.40 -20.03 -50.09
N VAL A 315 -18.71 -20.87 -49.30
CA VAL A 315 -18.93 -22.32 -49.31
C VAL A 315 -20.32 -22.66 -48.79
N ILE A 316 -20.76 -22.02 -47.69
CA ILE A 316 -22.11 -22.19 -47.14
C ILE A 316 -23.14 -21.76 -48.19
N ARG A 317 -23.00 -20.56 -48.77
CA ARG A 317 -23.90 -20.07 -49.82
C ARG A 317 -23.99 -21.03 -51.01
N ARG A 318 -22.86 -21.51 -51.54
CA ARG A 318 -22.88 -22.45 -52.68
C ARG A 318 -23.51 -23.80 -52.32
N ARG A 319 -23.29 -24.29 -51.08
CA ARG A 319 -23.94 -25.51 -50.58
C ARG A 319 -25.45 -25.31 -50.47
N GLU A 320 -25.89 -24.18 -49.94
CA GLU A 320 -27.30 -23.81 -49.83
C GLU A 320 -27.95 -23.65 -51.20
N GLU A 321 -27.31 -22.94 -52.14
CA GLU A 321 -27.78 -22.81 -53.53
C GLU A 321 -27.92 -24.18 -54.20
N THR A 322 -26.92 -25.05 -54.08
CA THR A 322 -26.96 -26.41 -54.65
C THR A 322 -28.08 -27.24 -54.03
N ALA A 323 -28.25 -27.16 -52.71
CA ALA A 323 -29.32 -27.86 -52.00
C ALA A 323 -30.71 -27.34 -52.44
N ALA A 324 -30.87 -26.02 -52.59
CA ALA A 324 -32.08 -25.39 -53.09
C ALA A 324 -32.38 -25.83 -54.54
N THR A 325 -31.39 -25.79 -55.44
CA THR A 325 -31.56 -26.24 -56.84
C THR A 325 -31.91 -27.72 -56.93
N ARG A 326 -31.27 -28.59 -56.13
CA ARG A 326 -31.62 -30.02 -56.08
C ARG A 326 -33.04 -30.24 -55.58
N SER A 327 -33.46 -29.51 -54.54
CA SER A 327 -34.82 -29.56 -54.02
C SER A 327 -35.84 -29.13 -55.07
N LEU A 328 -35.57 -28.02 -55.79
CA LEU A 328 -36.40 -27.54 -56.89
C LEU A 328 -36.47 -28.56 -58.05
N LEU A 329 -35.35 -29.17 -58.43
CA LEU A 329 -35.32 -30.19 -59.48
C LEU A 329 -36.15 -31.42 -59.08
N ASN A 330 -36.01 -31.91 -57.85
CA ASN A 330 -36.81 -33.02 -57.34
C ASN A 330 -38.29 -32.67 -57.32
N THR A 331 -38.63 -31.44 -56.90
CA THR A 331 -40.00 -30.93 -56.92
C THR A 331 -40.55 -30.89 -58.35
N ALA A 332 -39.78 -30.40 -59.31
CA ALA A 332 -40.16 -30.35 -60.72
C ALA A 332 -40.38 -31.75 -61.31
N LYS A 333 -39.52 -32.73 -61.01
CA LYS A 333 -39.71 -34.13 -61.44
C LYS A 333 -41.00 -34.74 -60.90
N VAL A 334 -41.29 -34.54 -59.62
CA VAL A 334 -42.55 -34.99 -59.01
C VAL A 334 -43.77 -34.35 -59.69
N MET A 335 -43.66 -33.07 -60.10
CA MET A 335 -44.72 -32.38 -60.83
C MET A 335 -44.88 -32.87 -62.28
N GLU A 336 -43.79 -33.22 -62.95
CA GLU A 336 -43.80 -33.80 -64.30
C GLU A 336 -44.43 -35.19 -64.32
N GLU A 337 -44.11 -36.03 -63.33
CA GLU A 337 -44.66 -37.39 -63.19
C GLU A 337 -46.12 -37.40 -62.71
N ASN A 338 -46.59 -36.33 -62.04
CA ASN A 338 -47.94 -36.25 -61.49
C ASN A 338 -48.68 -34.96 -61.90
N PRO A 339 -49.56 -35.03 -62.92
CA PRO A 339 -50.33 -33.87 -63.40
C PRO A 339 -51.21 -33.21 -62.34
N THR A 340 -51.70 -33.98 -61.35
CA THR A 340 -52.51 -33.45 -60.25
C THR A 340 -51.67 -32.62 -59.28
N ALA A 341 -50.41 -32.99 -59.05
CA ALA A 341 -49.48 -32.22 -58.21
C ALA A 341 -49.09 -30.89 -58.86
N LEU A 342 -48.89 -30.87 -60.19
CA LEU A 342 -48.67 -29.64 -60.95
C LEU A 342 -49.88 -28.71 -60.84
N ARG A 343 -51.10 -29.24 -61.03
CA ARG A 343 -52.34 -28.45 -60.93
C ARG A 343 -52.54 -27.86 -59.54
N LEU A 344 -52.22 -28.61 -58.48
CA LEU A 344 -52.26 -28.10 -57.11
C LEU A 344 -51.25 -26.96 -56.91
N LYS A 345 -50.03 -27.07 -57.48
CA LYS A 345 -49.04 -26.00 -57.39
C LYS A 345 -49.43 -24.74 -58.16
N GLU A 346 -50.05 -24.89 -59.32
CA GLU A 346 -50.63 -23.77 -60.07
C GLU A 346 -51.69 -23.05 -59.22
N LEU A 347 -52.58 -23.80 -58.57
CA LEU A 347 -53.61 -23.25 -57.69
C LEU A 347 -53.00 -22.57 -56.45
N GLU A 348 -51.99 -23.16 -55.81
CA GLU A 348 -51.26 -22.54 -54.68
C GLU A 348 -50.57 -21.23 -55.11
N THR A 349 -49.99 -21.20 -56.32
CA THR A 349 -49.37 -19.98 -56.87
C THR A 349 -50.41 -18.91 -57.16
N LEU A 350 -51.57 -19.31 -57.72
CA LEU A 350 -52.70 -18.42 -57.95
C LEU A 350 -53.29 -17.89 -56.65
N GLU A 351 -53.40 -18.73 -55.61
CA GLU A 351 -53.83 -18.33 -54.26
C GLU A 351 -52.88 -17.29 -53.68
N ARG A 352 -51.56 -17.54 -53.73
CA ARG A 352 -50.55 -16.59 -53.23
C ARG A 352 -50.52 -15.28 -54.01
N VAL A 353 -50.79 -15.31 -55.32
CA VAL A 353 -50.94 -14.09 -56.14
C VAL A 353 -52.23 -13.35 -55.79
N ALA A 354 -53.34 -14.06 -55.60
CA ALA A 354 -54.62 -13.47 -55.19
C ALA A 354 -54.53 -12.84 -53.81
N GLU A 355 -53.82 -13.47 -52.86
CA GLU A 355 -53.54 -12.93 -51.53
C GLU A 355 -52.72 -11.62 -51.57
N ARG A 356 -51.89 -11.43 -52.60
CA ARG A 356 -51.11 -10.20 -52.81
C ARG A 356 -51.92 -9.05 -53.45
N ILE A 357 -53.11 -9.33 -53.97
CA ILE A 357 -54.00 -8.35 -54.61
C ILE A 357 -55.09 -7.95 -53.60
N ASP A 358 -54.76 -6.99 -52.76
CA ASP A 358 -55.65 -6.54 -51.66
C ASP A 358 -56.72 -5.53 -52.12
N ARG A 359 -56.53 -4.90 -53.30
CA ARG A 359 -57.51 -3.97 -53.91
C ARG A 359 -57.53 -4.07 -55.43
N ILE A 360 -58.71 -4.35 -55.97
CA ILE A 360 -59.02 -4.16 -57.39
C ILE A 360 -59.71 -2.79 -57.50
N SER A 361 -59.02 -1.79 -58.04
CA SER A 361 -59.62 -0.48 -58.35
C SER A 361 -60.36 -0.57 -59.68
N VAL A 362 -61.69 -0.57 -59.63
CA VAL A 362 -62.55 -0.54 -60.82
C VAL A 362 -62.87 0.91 -61.19
N PHE A 363 -62.36 1.37 -62.33
CA PHE A 363 -62.70 2.68 -62.91
C PHE A 363 -63.89 2.52 -63.87
N GLY A 364 -65.09 2.63 -63.33
CA GLY A 364 -66.34 2.53 -64.08
C GLY A 364 -67.48 2.19 -63.13
N GLY A 365 -68.38 3.14 -62.88
CA GLY A 365 -69.39 3.07 -61.82
C GLY A 365 -70.25 1.79 -61.81
N LEU A 366 -71.01 1.58 -60.73
CA LEU A 366 -71.72 0.34 -60.37
C LEU A 366 -72.44 -0.41 -61.52
N TYR A 367 -72.97 0.31 -62.51
CA TYR A 367 -73.65 -0.28 -63.67
C TYR A 367 -72.74 -1.12 -64.59
N GLN A 368 -71.46 -0.75 -64.72
CA GLN A 368 -70.49 -1.51 -65.52
C GLN A 368 -70.03 -2.79 -64.82
N VAL A 369 -70.07 -2.80 -63.48
CA VAL A 369 -69.72 -3.97 -62.65
C VAL A 369 -70.81 -5.04 -62.72
N LEU A 370 -72.09 -4.65 -62.76
CA LEU A 370 -73.22 -5.58 -62.74
C LEU A 370 -73.46 -6.30 -64.08
N ASN A 371 -73.05 -5.70 -65.21
CA ASN A 371 -73.34 -6.24 -66.55
C ASN A 371 -72.09 -6.46 -67.43
N GLY A 372 -70.88 -6.12 -66.95
CA GLY A 372 -69.64 -6.26 -67.70
C GLY A 372 -68.86 -7.51 -67.30
N LEU A 373 -68.58 -8.39 -68.27
CA LEU A 373 -67.57 -9.44 -68.10
C LEU A 373 -66.22 -8.79 -67.79
N VAL A 374 -65.66 -9.10 -66.62
CA VAL A 374 -64.31 -8.68 -66.22
C VAL A 374 -63.31 -9.32 -67.18
N SER A 375 -62.82 -8.57 -68.16
CA SER A 375 -61.69 -9.01 -68.99
C SER A 375 -60.39 -8.65 -68.28
N ILE A 376 -59.68 -9.65 -67.78
CA ILE A 376 -58.29 -9.48 -67.35
C ILE A 376 -57.45 -9.40 -68.63
N LYS A 377 -57.13 -8.17 -69.07
CA LYS A 377 -56.09 -7.97 -70.08
C LYS A 377 -54.74 -8.20 -69.40
N GLY A 378 -54.08 -9.30 -69.74
CA GLY A 378 -52.65 -9.46 -69.46
C GLY A 378 -51.86 -8.41 -70.23
N ALA A 379 -51.04 -7.64 -69.50
CA ALA A 379 -50.02 -6.79 -70.10
C ALA A 379 -48.82 -7.65 -70.51
N GLN A 380 -48.29 -7.37 -71.71
CA GLN A 380 -47.10 -7.96 -72.33
C GLN A 380 -45.83 -7.71 -71.52
#